data_AF-A0A8J9TMV7-F1
#
_entry.id   AF-A0A8J9TMV7-F1
#
_cell.length_a   1.000
_cell.length_b   1.000
_cell.length_c   1.000
_cell.angle_alpha   90.00
_cell.angle_beta   90.00
_cell.angle_gamma   90.00
#
_symmetry.space_group_name_H-M   'P 1'
#
loop_
_entity.id
_entity.type
_entity.pdbx_description
1 polymer ?
#
loop_
_entity_poly.entity_id
_entity_poly.type
_entity_poly.pdbx_seq_one_letter_code
_entity_poly.pdbx_strand_id
1 'polypeptide(L)'
;VARVRDFDEAGYFTWVYEGDKTMSHLMSAGLIVGFLFCVCFPIWPQFLRVFVWYLSVTLLLFIFILVTFRALAFLFIWIIGFEFWFLPNLFDETLSFVDSFKPVYSFDPAKPGQLPYRIGVAVAFGSFCYWAVTQPSEFDGFRAAQGDFLKDLYAGTLLSDMSQEDKENIDKPKIQSLDDLLKSLDQDIKENADFLSEEDEDEKLDSLLDNLVDIEEDIAEEEE
;
A
#
# COMPACT_ATOMS: atom_id res chain seq x y z
N VAL A 1 -11.22 49.71 -32.04
CA VAL A 1 -12.40 50.36 -32.66
C VAL A 1 -13.20 51.03 -31.54
N ALA A 2 -13.07 52.35 -31.38
CA ALA A 2 -13.89 53.08 -30.41
C ALA A 2 -15.31 53.15 -30.96
N ARG A 3 -16.31 52.68 -30.20
CA ARG A 3 -17.72 52.85 -30.58
C ARG A 3 -18.05 54.33 -30.44
N VAL A 4 -18.14 55.05 -31.55
CA VAL A 4 -18.75 56.37 -31.60
C VAL A 4 -20.22 56.18 -31.24
N ARG A 5 -20.65 56.79 -30.13
CA ARG A 5 -22.06 56.77 -29.70
C ARG A 5 -22.60 58.16 -29.96
N ASP A 6 -23.23 58.33 -31.12
CA ASP A 6 -23.97 59.55 -31.42
C ASP A 6 -25.20 59.61 -30.51
N PHE A 7 -25.50 60.81 -29.99
CA PHE A 7 -26.64 61.02 -29.11
C PHE A 7 -27.91 60.98 -29.95
N ASP A 8 -28.71 59.94 -29.78
CA ASP A 8 -30.03 59.77 -30.40
C ASP A 8 -31.11 60.14 -29.38
N GLU A 9 -31.90 61.17 -29.70
CA GLU A 9 -32.99 61.67 -28.84
C GLU A 9 -34.14 60.66 -28.67
N ALA A 10 -34.27 59.70 -29.60
CA ALA A 10 -35.21 58.59 -29.50
C ALA A 10 -34.63 57.35 -28.79
N GLY A 11 -33.37 57.42 -28.32
CA GLY A 11 -32.66 56.31 -27.70
C GLY A 11 -33.09 56.03 -26.26
N TYR A 12 -33.28 54.75 -25.92
CA TYR A 12 -33.47 54.31 -24.54
C TYR A 12 -32.11 54.16 -23.85
N PHE A 13 -31.82 55.03 -22.89
CA PHE A 13 -30.62 54.96 -22.07
C PHE A 13 -30.93 54.28 -20.74
N THR A 14 -30.19 53.22 -20.42
CA THR A 14 -30.24 52.57 -19.11
C THR A 14 -28.92 52.79 -18.38
N TRP A 15 -28.99 53.18 -17.11
CA TRP A 15 -27.82 53.23 -16.24
C TRP A 15 -27.62 51.84 -15.64
N VAL A 16 -26.57 51.14 -16.05
CA VAL A 16 -26.12 49.92 -15.37
C VAL A 16 -25.26 50.34 -14.18
N TYR A 17 -25.87 50.43 -13.00
CA TYR A 17 -25.13 50.70 -11.77
C TYR A 17 -24.35 49.45 -11.39
N GLU A 18 -23.03 49.55 -11.49
CA GLU A 18 -22.15 48.53 -10.96
C GLU A 18 -21.97 48.79 -9.45
N GLY A 19 -22.40 47.85 -8.62
CA GLY A 19 -22.30 47.96 -7.15
C GLY A 19 -20.86 48.03 -6.65
N ASP A 20 -20.69 48.16 -5.33
CA ASP A 20 -19.36 48.19 -4.74
C ASP A 20 -18.61 46.86 -4.96
N LYS A 21 -17.50 46.93 -5.72
CA LYS A 21 -16.64 45.79 -6.07
C LYS A 21 -15.48 45.57 -5.09
N THR A 22 -15.38 46.36 -4.03
CA THR A 22 -14.30 46.26 -3.02
C THR A 22 -14.12 44.83 -2.51
N MET A 23 -15.21 44.13 -2.17
CA MET A 23 -15.16 42.74 -1.70
C MET A 23 -14.67 41.76 -2.78
N SER A 24 -15.10 41.93 -4.02
CA SER A 24 -14.66 41.10 -5.14
C SER A 24 -13.16 41.27 -5.42
N HIS A 25 -12.69 42.52 -5.39
CA HIS A 25 -11.26 42.83 -5.53
C HIS A 25 -10.43 42.29 -4.36
N LEU A 26 -10.94 42.39 -3.12
CA LEU A 26 -10.28 41.85 -1.94
C LEU A 26 -10.14 40.32 -2.02
N MET A 27 -11.21 39.61 -2.38
CA MET A 27 -11.17 38.15 -2.56
C MET A 27 -10.19 37.74 -3.68
N SER A 28 -10.20 38.47 -4.79
CA SER A 28 -9.27 38.21 -5.91
C SER A 28 -7.81 38.44 -5.51
N ALA A 29 -7.53 39.52 -4.78
CA ALA A 29 -6.19 39.78 -4.24
C ALA A 29 -5.77 38.70 -3.23
N GLY A 30 -6.67 38.28 -2.33
CA GLY A 30 -6.43 37.19 -1.38
C GLY A 30 -6.10 35.87 -2.08
N LEU A 31 -6.81 35.54 -3.16
CA LEU A 31 -6.53 34.35 -3.97
C LEU A 31 -5.14 34.39 -4.60
N ILE A 32 -4.74 35.54 -5.16
CA ILE A 32 -3.41 35.72 -5.77
C ILE A 32 -2.31 35.58 -4.71
N VAL A 33 -2.47 36.21 -3.54
CA VAL A 33 -1.49 36.13 -2.45
C VAL A 33 -1.41 34.70 -1.90
N GLY A 34 -2.54 34.02 -1.71
CA GLY A 34 -2.58 32.64 -1.26
C GLY A 34 -1.89 31.69 -2.25
N PHE A 35 -2.15 31.87 -3.55
CA PHE A 35 -1.47 31.10 -4.59
C PHE A 35 0.04 31.33 -4.60
N LEU A 36 0.49 32.60 -4.52
CA LEU A 36 1.91 32.93 -4.47
C LEU A 36 2.58 32.34 -3.23
N PHE A 37 1.91 32.37 -2.08
CA PHE A 37 2.40 31.74 -0.86
C PHE A 37 2.63 30.23 -1.07
N CYS A 38 1.66 29.51 -1.66
CA CYS A 38 1.78 28.08 -1.96
C CYS A 38 2.92 27.77 -2.96
N VAL A 39 3.04 28.51 -4.05
CA VAL A 39 4.09 28.28 -5.07
C VAL A 39 5.49 28.61 -4.54
N CYS A 40 5.59 29.58 -3.62
CA CYS A 40 6.85 29.92 -2.94
C CYS A 40 7.23 28.98 -1.79
N PHE A 41 6.71 27.74 -1.76
CA PHE A 41 7.17 26.67 -0.87
C PHE A 41 8.71 26.56 -0.71
N PRO A 42 9.55 26.67 -1.76
CA PRO A 42 11.00 26.60 -1.62
C PRO A 42 11.62 27.75 -0.81
N ILE A 43 10.91 28.85 -0.58
CA ILE A 43 11.38 30.02 0.19
C ILE A 43 10.94 29.93 1.65
N TRP A 44 10.01 29.03 1.98
CA TRP A 44 9.42 28.96 3.32
C TRP A 44 10.46 28.68 4.41
N PRO A 45 10.30 29.27 5.60
CA PRO A 45 11.14 28.94 6.74
C PRO A 45 10.97 27.47 7.12
N GLN A 46 12.02 26.85 7.65
CA GLN A 46 12.04 25.40 7.92
C GLN A 46 10.89 24.95 8.83
N PHE A 47 10.51 25.74 9.83
CA PHE A 47 9.40 25.39 10.74
C PHE A 47 8.07 25.17 10.00
N LEU A 48 7.80 25.93 8.93
CA LEU A 48 6.50 25.88 8.24
C LEU A 48 6.44 24.68 7.29
N ARG A 49 7.59 24.28 6.71
CA ARG A 49 7.71 23.03 5.94
C ARG A 49 7.44 21.83 6.82
N VAL A 50 8.07 21.79 7.99
CA VAL A 50 7.89 20.74 8.99
C VAL A 50 6.43 20.70 9.47
N PHE A 51 5.80 21.85 9.70
CA PHE A 51 4.39 21.92 10.07
C PHE A 51 3.46 21.31 9.01
N VAL A 52 3.60 21.70 7.74
CA VAL A 52 2.77 21.15 6.65
C VAL A 52 3.00 19.66 6.49
N TRP A 53 4.24 19.22 6.68
CA TRP A 53 4.58 17.82 6.64
C TRP A 53 3.88 17.01 7.75
N TYR A 54 3.97 17.46 9.01
CA TYR A 54 3.23 16.84 10.12
C TYR A 54 1.73 16.87 9.89
N LEU A 55 1.19 17.98 9.38
CA LEU A 55 -0.24 18.11 9.06
C LEU A 55 -0.67 17.10 7.98
N SER A 56 0.16 16.88 6.95
CA SER A 56 -0.12 15.93 5.89
C SER A 56 -0.10 14.49 6.40
N VAL A 57 0.93 14.11 7.17
CA VAL A 57 1.05 12.75 7.75
C VAL A 57 -0.09 12.46 8.73
N THR A 58 -0.38 13.40 9.64
CA THR A 58 -1.48 13.26 10.60
C THR A 58 -2.84 13.13 9.90
N LEU A 59 -3.10 13.95 8.88
CA LEU A 59 -4.35 13.90 8.11
C LEU A 59 -4.48 12.60 7.33
N LEU A 60 -3.39 12.08 6.75
CA LEU A 60 -3.38 10.79 6.07
C LEU A 60 -3.73 9.65 7.03
N LEU A 61 -3.07 9.59 8.20
CA LEU A 61 -3.35 8.59 9.23
C LEU A 61 -4.78 8.71 9.77
N PHE A 62 -5.26 9.93 9.96
CA PHE A 62 -6.63 10.17 10.40
C PHE A 62 -7.66 9.62 9.41
N ILE A 63 -7.49 9.90 8.10
CA ILE A 63 -8.38 9.36 7.06
C ILE A 63 -8.29 7.84 7.02
N PHE A 64 -7.08 7.27 7.06
CA PHE A 64 -6.90 5.82 7.06
C PHE A 64 -7.64 5.15 8.23
N ILE A 65 -7.45 5.65 9.46
CA ILE A 65 -8.14 5.15 10.65
C ILE A 65 -9.66 5.31 10.53
N LEU A 66 -10.15 6.45 10.04
CA LEU A 66 -11.59 6.69 9.84
C LEU A 66 -12.18 5.67 8.88
N VAL A 67 -11.53 5.42 7.74
CA VAL A 67 -12.00 4.47 6.72
C VAL A 67 -11.98 3.03 7.25
N THR A 68 -10.91 2.62 7.95
CA THR A 68 -10.84 1.31 8.61
C THR A 68 -11.93 1.16 9.67
N PHE A 69 -12.12 2.17 10.53
CA PHE A 69 -13.17 2.18 11.54
C PHE A 69 -14.56 2.09 10.91
N ARG A 70 -14.83 2.85 9.85
CA ARG A 70 -16.10 2.79 9.09
C ARG A 70 -16.35 1.39 8.56
N ALA A 71 -15.36 0.76 7.94
CA ALA A 71 -15.48 -0.59 7.37
C ALA A 71 -15.73 -1.64 8.45
N LEU A 72 -15.01 -1.57 9.57
CA LEU A 72 -15.21 -2.48 10.71
C LEU A 72 -16.58 -2.29 11.36
N ALA A 73 -17.01 -1.05 11.59
CA ALA A 73 -18.32 -0.75 12.16
C ALA A 73 -19.45 -1.31 11.26
N PHE A 74 -19.35 -1.11 9.95
CA PHE A 74 -20.28 -1.71 9.00
C PHE A 74 -20.26 -3.24 9.09
N LEU A 75 -19.09 -3.89 9.08
CA LEU A 75 -18.95 -5.35 9.16
C LEU A 75 -19.62 -5.93 10.42
N PHE A 76 -19.30 -5.38 11.60
CA PHE A 76 -19.82 -5.90 12.87
C PHE A 76 -21.34 -5.73 12.99
N ILE A 77 -21.87 -4.58 12.56
CA ILE A 77 -23.31 -4.29 12.66
C ILE A 77 -24.11 -5.03 11.57
N TRP A 78 -23.49 -5.26 10.40
CA TRP A 78 -24.07 -6.06 9.32
C TRP A 78 -24.24 -7.53 9.70
N ILE A 79 -23.34 -8.09 10.51
CA ILE A 79 -23.50 -9.45 11.07
C ILE A 79 -24.77 -9.55 11.93
N ILE A 80 -25.09 -8.50 12.71
CA ILE A 80 -26.31 -8.43 13.55
C ILE A 80 -27.57 -8.26 12.68
N GLY A 81 -27.41 -7.73 11.46
CA GLY A 81 -28.47 -7.60 10.46
C GLY A 81 -28.98 -6.19 10.24
N PHE A 82 -28.16 -5.19 10.58
CA PHE A 82 -28.40 -3.78 10.27
C PHE A 82 -27.30 -3.24 9.36
N GLU A 83 -27.64 -2.32 8.48
CA GLU A 83 -26.68 -1.59 7.65
C GLU A 83 -26.36 -0.28 8.35
N PHE A 84 -25.22 -0.22 9.04
CA PHE A 84 -24.74 1.00 9.68
C PHE A 84 -23.61 1.63 8.88
N TRP A 85 -23.79 2.90 8.53
CA TRP A 85 -22.78 3.70 7.85
C TRP A 85 -22.41 4.91 8.68
N PHE A 86 -21.13 5.00 9.08
CA PHE A 86 -20.56 6.21 9.68
C PHE A 86 -20.12 7.18 8.58
N LEU A 87 -20.69 8.39 8.56
CA LEU A 87 -20.53 9.44 7.55
C LEU A 87 -20.87 8.97 6.12
N PRO A 88 -22.09 8.48 5.82
CA PRO A 88 -22.45 7.86 4.54
C PRO A 88 -21.89 8.57 3.30
N ASN A 89 -21.95 9.90 3.28
CA ASN A 89 -21.56 10.77 2.15
C ASN A 89 -20.06 11.15 2.09
N LEU A 90 -19.21 10.57 2.94
CA LEU A 90 -17.78 10.93 3.00
C LEU A 90 -17.04 10.75 1.66
N PHE A 91 -17.44 9.75 0.88
CA PHE A 91 -16.87 9.44 -0.44
C PHE A 91 -17.76 9.86 -1.60
N ASP A 92 -18.78 10.67 -1.35
CA ASP A 92 -19.62 11.19 -2.41
C ASP A 92 -18.95 12.43 -3.02
N GLU A 93 -18.46 12.28 -4.25
CA GLU A 93 -17.77 13.34 -5.02
C GLU A 93 -18.72 14.41 -5.57
N THR A 94 -20.04 14.19 -5.50
CA THR A 94 -21.04 15.14 -6.01
C THR A 94 -21.47 16.18 -4.99
N LEU A 95 -21.20 15.92 -3.69
CA LEU A 95 -21.57 16.81 -2.60
C LEU A 95 -20.47 17.83 -2.31
N SER A 96 -20.90 18.99 -1.80
CA SER A 96 -19.97 19.98 -1.24
C SER A 96 -19.30 19.40 0.00
N PHE A 97 -18.07 19.85 0.31
CA PHE A 97 -17.29 19.37 1.46
C PHE A 97 -18.09 19.34 2.77
N VAL A 98 -18.90 20.39 3.03
CA VAL A 98 -19.71 20.49 4.26
C VAL A 98 -20.84 19.47 4.28
N ASP A 99 -21.41 19.17 3.10
CA ASP A 99 -22.52 18.25 2.98
C ASP A 99 -22.04 16.78 3.02
N SER A 100 -20.77 16.50 2.67
CA SER A 100 -20.16 15.18 2.85
C SER A 100 -20.14 14.70 4.31
N PHE A 101 -20.12 15.62 5.29
CA PHE A 101 -20.13 15.30 6.72
C PHE A 101 -21.53 15.19 7.32
N LYS A 102 -22.58 15.32 6.51
CA LYS A 102 -23.98 15.23 6.93
C LYS A 102 -24.75 14.25 6.05
N PRO A 103 -25.59 13.35 6.60
CA PRO A 103 -25.76 13.03 8.02
C PRO A 103 -24.53 12.29 8.61
N VAL A 104 -24.36 12.33 9.94
CA VAL A 104 -23.20 11.71 10.62
C VAL A 104 -23.29 10.19 10.63
N TYR A 105 -24.50 9.63 10.67
CA TYR A 105 -24.72 8.19 10.63
C TYR A 105 -25.99 7.86 9.84
N SER A 106 -26.00 6.72 9.15
CA SER A 106 -27.20 6.06 8.61
C SER A 106 -27.37 4.72 9.30
N PHE A 107 -28.61 4.38 9.62
CA PHE A 107 -28.96 3.10 10.22
C PHE A 107 -30.21 2.56 9.56
N ASP A 108 -30.02 1.54 8.72
CA ASP A 108 -31.08 0.96 7.92
C ASP A 108 -31.22 -0.55 8.21
N PRO A 109 -32.43 -1.11 8.19
CA PRO A 109 -32.60 -2.55 8.28
C PRO A 109 -32.01 -3.20 7.03
N ALA A 110 -31.20 -4.23 7.23
CA ALA A 110 -30.48 -4.83 6.12
C ALA A 110 -31.40 -5.64 5.20
N LYS A 111 -31.05 -5.74 3.92
CA LYS A 111 -31.93 -6.32 2.89
C LYS A 111 -32.36 -7.77 3.22
N PRO A 112 -33.63 -8.14 2.96
CA PRO A 112 -34.12 -9.49 3.19
C PRO A 112 -33.40 -10.51 2.28
N GLY A 113 -33.15 -11.72 2.80
CA GLY A 113 -32.52 -12.81 2.04
C GLY A 113 -30.99 -12.93 2.13
N GLN A 114 -30.32 -12.03 2.85
CA GLN A 114 -28.85 -12.08 3.03
C GLN A 114 -28.37 -12.90 4.24
N LEU A 115 -29.30 -13.49 4.99
CA LEU A 115 -29.03 -14.25 6.21
C LEU A 115 -27.98 -15.38 6.06
N PRO A 116 -27.98 -16.21 5.00
CA PRO A 116 -26.97 -17.27 4.87
C PRO A 116 -25.55 -16.70 4.70
N TYR A 117 -25.39 -15.59 3.98
CA TYR A 117 -24.09 -14.93 3.82
C TYR A 117 -23.57 -14.36 5.14
N ARG A 118 -24.45 -13.78 5.97
CA ARG A 118 -24.08 -13.25 7.29
C ARG A 118 -23.58 -14.33 8.22
N ILE A 119 -24.28 -15.47 8.26
CA ILE A 119 -23.85 -16.62 9.07
C ILE A 119 -22.52 -17.17 8.54
N GLY A 120 -22.37 -17.30 7.22
CA GLY A 120 -21.11 -17.75 6.62
C GLY A 120 -19.91 -16.87 7.02
N VAL A 121 -20.07 -15.55 6.93
CA VAL A 121 -19.03 -14.59 7.34
C VAL A 121 -18.78 -14.62 8.85
N ALA A 122 -19.82 -14.71 9.67
CA ALA A 122 -19.69 -14.79 11.13
C ALA A 122 -18.96 -16.07 11.58
N VAL A 123 -19.27 -17.21 10.95
CA VAL A 123 -18.59 -18.49 11.21
C VAL A 123 -17.14 -18.43 10.75
N ALA A 124 -16.85 -17.86 9.58
CA ALA A 124 -15.49 -17.67 9.09
C ALA A 124 -14.67 -16.73 10.00
N PHE A 125 -15.28 -15.64 10.47
CA PHE A 125 -14.63 -14.73 11.42
C PHE A 125 -14.39 -15.41 12.78
N GLY A 126 -15.36 -16.18 13.27
CA GLY A 126 -15.22 -16.95 14.51
C GLY A 126 -14.15 -18.04 14.42
N SER A 127 -14.08 -18.78 13.30
CA SER A 127 -13.04 -19.77 13.07
C SER A 127 -11.66 -19.13 12.91
N PHE A 128 -11.57 -17.98 12.24
CA PHE A 128 -10.35 -17.19 12.16
C PHE A 128 -9.89 -16.68 13.53
N CYS A 129 -10.81 -16.17 14.36
CA CYS A 129 -10.48 -15.72 15.72
C CYS A 129 -10.00 -16.89 16.60
N TYR A 130 -10.66 -18.04 16.50
CA TYR A 130 -10.24 -19.25 17.20
C TYR A 130 -8.84 -19.70 16.76
N TRP A 131 -8.60 -19.73 15.45
CA TRP A 131 -7.27 -20.01 14.90
C TRP A 131 -6.23 -18.99 15.39
N ALA A 132 -6.53 -17.69 15.32
CA ALA A 132 -5.62 -16.62 15.73
C ALA A 132 -5.23 -16.69 17.22
N VAL A 133 -6.15 -17.06 18.11
CA VAL A 133 -5.87 -17.24 19.56
C VAL A 133 -5.00 -18.47 19.83
N THR A 134 -5.07 -19.48 18.96
CA THR A 134 -4.28 -20.72 19.10
C THR A 134 -2.91 -20.64 18.45
N GLN A 135 -2.62 -19.59 17.68
CA GLN A 135 -1.28 -19.34 17.16
C GLN A 135 -0.39 -18.70 18.25
N PRO A 136 0.83 -19.23 18.50
CA PRO A 136 1.84 -18.51 19.26
C PRO A 136 2.29 -17.30 18.43
N SER A 137 1.68 -16.14 18.66
CA SER A 137 1.91 -14.94 17.85
C SER A 137 3.02 -14.07 18.45
N GLU A 138 3.98 -13.65 17.63
CA GLU A 138 4.97 -12.61 17.94
C GLU A 138 4.33 -11.21 17.88
N PHE A 139 3.22 -11.02 18.61
CA PHE A 139 2.48 -9.76 18.59
C PHE A 139 3.32 -8.58 19.09
N ASP A 140 4.31 -8.85 19.94
CA ASP A 140 5.22 -7.84 20.47
C ASP A 140 6.14 -7.27 19.37
N GLY A 141 6.66 -8.14 18.49
CA GLY A 141 7.44 -7.73 17.33
C GLY A 141 6.61 -6.91 16.33
N PHE A 142 5.37 -7.33 16.06
CA PHE A 142 4.46 -6.57 15.19
C PHE A 142 4.14 -5.18 15.76
N ARG A 143 3.87 -5.09 17.06
CA ARG A 143 3.57 -3.82 17.72
C ARG A 143 4.79 -2.89 17.76
N ALA A 144 5.98 -3.44 17.98
CA ALA A 144 7.23 -2.70 17.89
C ALA A 144 7.45 -2.18 16.46
N ALA A 145 7.34 -3.04 15.46
CA ALA A 145 7.48 -2.67 14.05
C ALA A 145 6.46 -1.61 13.61
N GLN A 146 5.20 -1.71 14.03
CA GLN A 146 4.19 -0.70 13.74
C GLN A 146 4.51 0.64 14.43
N GLY A 147 5.03 0.59 15.66
CA GLY A 147 5.48 1.78 16.39
C GLY A 147 6.70 2.45 15.78
N ASP A 148 7.66 1.65 15.29
CA ASP A 148 8.86 2.13 14.63
C ASP A 148 8.54 2.69 13.24
N PHE A 149 7.71 1.99 12.46
CA PHE A 149 7.15 2.52 11.22
C PHE A 149 6.46 3.89 11.41
N LEU A 150 5.68 4.04 12.49
CA LEU A 150 5.01 5.30 12.78
C LEU A 150 6.02 6.41 13.14
N LYS A 151 7.09 6.08 13.88
CA LYS A 151 8.17 7.03 14.18
C LYS A 151 8.92 7.41 12.92
N ASP A 152 9.23 6.47 12.04
CA ASP A 152 9.93 6.72 10.78
C ASP A 152 9.07 7.52 9.80
N LEU A 153 7.76 7.27 9.83
CA LEU A 153 6.77 8.09 9.13
C LEU A 153 6.73 9.52 9.69
N TYR A 154 6.91 9.70 11.01
CA TYR A 154 7.00 11.00 11.70
C TYR A 154 8.41 11.62 11.81
N ALA A 155 9.44 10.92 11.33
CA ALA A 155 10.76 11.47 11.06
C ALA A 155 10.97 11.81 9.57
N GLY A 156 10.17 11.23 8.67
CA GLY A 156 10.33 11.38 7.22
C GLY A 156 11.44 10.49 6.64
N THR A 157 11.98 9.59 7.45
CA THR A 157 13.06 8.67 7.12
C THR A 157 12.56 7.40 6.43
N LEU A 158 11.29 7.03 6.59
CA LEU A 158 10.69 5.80 6.01
C LEU A 158 11.05 5.59 4.54
N LEU A 159 10.86 6.62 3.70
CA LEU A 159 11.15 6.53 2.27
C LEU A 159 12.64 6.66 1.96
N SER A 160 13.38 7.45 2.75
CA SER A 160 14.81 7.61 2.51
C SER A 160 15.58 6.35 2.86
N ASP A 161 15.22 5.67 3.95
CA ASP A 161 15.87 4.46 4.46
C ASP A 161 15.71 3.29 3.46
N MET A 162 14.47 3.04 3.02
CA MET A 162 14.17 2.01 2.00
C MET A 162 14.80 2.30 0.64
N SER A 163 14.91 3.58 0.25
CA SER A 163 15.54 3.96 -1.03
C SER A 163 17.06 3.94 -1.00
N GLN A 164 17.66 4.04 0.19
CA GLN A 164 19.10 4.08 0.39
C GLN A 164 19.68 2.69 0.66
N GLU A 165 18.89 1.75 1.17
CA GLU A 165 19.32 0.36 1.34
C GLU A 165 19.90 -0.22 0.05
N ASP A 166 19.22 -0.04 -1.09
CA ASP A 166 19.70 -0.50 -2.41
C ASP A 166 20.98 0.22 -2.86
N LYS A 167 21.10 1.52 -2.54
CA LYS A 167 22.28 2.33 -2.93
C LYS A 167 23.49 2.00 -2.06
N GLU A 168 23.27 1.71 -0.79
CA GLU A 168 24.30 1.30 0.17
C GLU A 168 24.70 -0.17 0.01
N ASN A 169 23.82 -1.03 -0.54
CA ASN A 169 24.11 -2.41 -0.89
C ASN A 169 24.79 -2.61 -2.26
N ILE A 170 25.09 -1.55 -3.01
CA ILE A 170 25.77 -1.66 -4.32
C ILE A 170 27.17 -2.29 -4.20
N ASP A 171 27.85 -2.09 -3.08
CA ASP A 171 29.22 -2.56 -2.87
C ASP A 171 29.30 -3.94 -2.18
N LYS A 172 28.19 -4.46 -1.66
CA LYS A 172 28.18 -5.80 -1.05
C LYS A 172 27.93 -6.83 -2.15
N PRO A 173 28.83 -7.83 -2.31
CA PRO A 173 28.56 -8.91 -3.25
C PRO A 173 27.27 -9.60 -2.80
N LYS A 174 26.35 -9.85 -3.75
CA LYS A 174 25.18 -10.72 -3.54
C LYS A 174 25.66 -12.16 -3.32
N ILE A 175 26.23 -12.42 -2.15
CA ILE A 175 26.46 -13.78 -1.68
C ILE A 175 25.13 -14.30 -1.16
N GLN A 176 24.78 -15.51 -1.56
CA GLN A 176 23.62 -16.21 -1.02
C GLN A 176 23.77 -16.35 0.50
N SER A 177 22.67 -16.21 1.22
CA SER A 177 22.65 -16.46 2.67
C SER A 177 23.06 -17.92 2.94
N LEU A 178 23.59 -18.24 4.12
CA LEU A 178 24.01 -19.62 4.43
C LEU A 178 22.86 -20.61 4.25
N ASP A 179 21.63 -20.20 4.56
CA ASP A 179 20.43 -20.99 4.36
C ASP A 179 20.07 -21.14 2.88
N ASP A 180 20.25 -20.10 2.05
CA ASP A 180 20.07 -20.21 0.59
C ASP A 180 21.13 -21.11 -0.04
N LEU A 181 22.38 -21.07 0.44
CA LEU A 181 23.45 -21.97 0.00
C LEU A 181 23.17 -23.41 0.41
N LEU A 182 22.68 -23.64 1.64
CA LEU A 182 22.27 -24.96 2.09
C LEU A 182 21.10 -25.49 1.27
N LYS A 183 20.14 -24.62 0.93
CA LYS A 183 18.98 -24.99 0.13
C LYS A 183 19.32 -25.22 -1.34
N SER A 184 20.22 -24.42 -1.92
CA SER A 184 20.72 -24.66 -3.28
C SER A 184 21.55 -25.93 -3.33
N LEU A 185 22.38 -26.19 -2.30
CA LEU A 185 23.16 -27.43 -2.19
C LEU A 185 22.24 -28.65 -2.02
N ASP A 186 21.22 -28.58 -1.17
CA ASP A 186 20.24 -29.65 -1.02
C ASP A 186 19.46 -29.89 -2.32
N GLN A 187 19.14 -28.83 -3.05
CA GLN A 187 18.46 -28.91 -4.35
C GLN A 187 19.38 -29.52 -5.42
N ASP A 188 20.66 -29.12 -5.47
CA ASP A 188 21.68 -29.71 -6.35
C ASP A 188 21.92 -31.18 -6.03
N ILE A 189 21.97 -31.55 -4.74
CA ILE A 189 22.08 -32.95 -4.30
C ILE A 189 20.85 -33.73 -4.75
N LYS A 190 19.65 -33.16 -4.64
CA LYS A 190 18.42 -33.81 -5.09
C LYS A 190 18.35 -33.98 -6.60
N GLU A 191 18.74 -32.98 -7.38
CA GLU A 191 18.82 -33.08 -8.84
C GLU A 191 19.86 -34.12 -9.28
N ASN A 192 21.03 -34.16 -8.64
CA ASN A 192 22.03 -35.19 -8.92
C ASN A 192 21.59 -36.59 -8.46
N ALA A 193 20.84 -36.69 -7.36
CA ALA A 193 20.25 -37.95 -6.91
C ALA A 193 19.12 -38.42 -7.85
N ASP A 194 18.29 -37.51 -8.37
CA ASP A 194 17.29 -37.84 -9.39
C ASP A 194 17.97 -38.26 -10.71
N PHE A 195 19.10 -37.63 -11.10
CA PHE A 195 19.93 -38.05 -12.24
C PHE A 195 20.54 -39.45 -12.05
N LEU A 196 20.87 -39.83 -10.82
CA LEU A 196 21.31 -41.19 -10.47
C LEU A 196 20.16 -42.20 -10.38
N SER A 197 18.92 -41.75 -10.22
CA SER A 197 17.76 -42.63 -10.04
C SER A 197 17.10 -43.09 -11.35
N GLU A 198 17.45 -42.50 -12.50
CA GLU A 198 16.81 -42.81 -13.79
C GLU A 198 17.61 -43.68 -14.77
N GLU A 199 18.83 -44.14 -14.47
CA GLU A 199 19.52 -45.12 -15.34
C GLU A 199 20.37 -46.11 -14.55
N ASP A 200 19.82 -47.32 -14.34
CA ASP A 200 20.45 -48.61 -14.09
C ASP A 200 21.90 -48.57 -13.57
N GLU A 201 22.05 -48.29 -12.26
CA GLU A 201 23.34 -48.34 -11.56
C GLU A 201 24.01 -49.73 -11.64
N ASP A 202 23.23 -50.80 -11.78
CA ASP A 202 23.76 -52.18 -11.81
C ASP A 202 24.49 -52.51 -13.13
N GLU A 203 23.97 -52.10 -14.30
CA GLU A 203 24.61 -52.38 -15.61
C GLU A 203 25.91 -51.57 -15.82
N LYS A 204 25.97 -50.34 -15.31
CA LYS A 204 27.20 -49.51 -15.38
C LYS A 204 28.28 -49.98 -14.40
N LEU A 205 27.92 -50.49 -13.21
CA LEU A 205 28.89 -51.07 -12.27
C LEU A 205 29.51 -52.36 -12.82
N ASP A 206 28.71 -53.23 -13.44
CA ASP A 206 29.21 -54.46 -14.06
C ASP A 206 30.12 -54.16 -15.27
N SER A 207 29.77 -53.20 -16.13
CA SER A 207 30.63 -52.83 -17.28
C SER A 207 31.94 -52.13 -16.88
N LEU A 208 31.97 -51.45 -15.73
CA LEU A 208 33.20 -50.88 -15.17
C LEU A 208 34.08 -51.94 -14.51
N LEU A 209 33.48 -52.95 -13.86
CA LEU A 209 34.20 -54.11 -13.33
C LEU A 209 34.81 -54.96 -14.44
N ASP A 210 34.07 -55.24 -15.53
CA ASP A 210 34.61 -55.97 -16.69
C ASP A 210 35.78 -55.22 -17.33
N ASN A 211 35.68 -53.90 -17.54
CA ASN A 211 36.82 -53.13 -18.07
C ASN A 211 38.03 -53.12 -17.11
N LEU A 212 37.82 -53.14 -15.79
CA LEU A 212 38.91 -53.21 -14.82
C LEU A 212 39.58 -54.58 -14.82
N VAL A 213 38.83 -55.66 -15.01
CA VAL A 213 39.34 -57.03 -15.13
C VAL A 213 40.10 -57.21 -16.44
N ASP A 214 39.59 -56.71 -17.57
CA ASP A 214 40.29 -56.74 -18.85
C ASP A 214 41.63 -55.96 -18.79
N ILE A 215 41.64 -54.80 -18.12
CA ILE A 215 42.88 -54.04 -17.91
C ILE A 215 43.86 -54.80 -17.01
N GLU A 216 43.38 -55.54 -16.01
CA GLU A 216 44.23 -56.32 -15.11
C GLU A 216 44.76 -57.61 -15.79
N GLU A 217 43.99 -58.25 -16.67
CA GLU A 217 44.45 -59.37 -17.50
C GLU A 217 45.46 -58.91 -18.57
N ASP A 218 45.26 -57.75 -19.21
CA ASP A 218 46.23 -57.18 -20.17
C ASP A 218 47.58 -56.83 -19.48
N ILE A 219 47.55 -56.38 -18.22
CA ILE A 219 48.78 -56.09 -17.45
C ILE A 219 49.49 -57.39 -17.03
N ALA A 220 48.75 -58.48 -16.78
CA ALA A 220 49.32 -59.76 -16.39
C ALA A 220 49.94 -60.53 -17.57
N GLU A 221 49.41 -60.40 -18.79
CA GLU A 221 50.00 -61.01 -20.00
C GLU A 221 51.25 -60.25 -20.52
N GLU A 222 51.47 -58.98 -20.14
CA GLU A 222 52.71 -58.26 -20.46
C GLU A 222 53.89 -58.58 -19.50
N GLU A 223 53.67 -59.32 -18.41
CA GLU A 223 54.71 -59.68 -17.41
C GLU A 223 55.21 -61.15 -17.45
N GLU A 224 54.78 -62.00 -18.40
CA GLU A 224 55.34 -63.36 -18.65
C GLU A 224 56.18 -63.50 -19.94
#